data_AF-A0A9I3FGW7-F1
#
_entry.id   AF-A0A9I3FGW7-F1
#
_cell.length_a   1.000
_cell.length_b   1.000
_cell.length_c   1.000
_cell.angle_alpha   90.00
_cell.angle_beta   90.00
_cell.angle_gamma   90.00
#
_symmetry.space_group_name_H-M   'P 1'
#
loop_
_entity.id
_entity.type
_entity.pdbx_description
1 polymer ?
#
loop_
_entity_poly.entity_id
_entity_poly.type
_entity_poly.pdbx_seq_one_letter_code
_entity_poly.pdbx_strand_id
1 'polypeptide(L)'
;MGTSATCNKCVVSTLCFSALLLFSTLPIGTARPKAKVKQRSSNRTVRITKMQCIDTPYKHSTLKHCAMEQFPNGTVGLHISVDIPIVLNYIAISAKVHYKYVTYQPFMIDWSMEYCRAARVGQLNPTNAVIMKVIEESLPDFYYPCPHGVGMVDHCFKPYEL
;
A
#
# COMPACT_ATOMS: atom_id res chain seq x y z
N MET A 1 -0.59 38.72 -27.40
CA MET A 1 -0.61 37.86 -26.19
C MET A 1 -0.52 36.42 -26.70
N GLY A 2 0.61 35.76 -26.91
CA GLY A 2 1.91 35.70 -26.22
C GLY A 2 2.00 34.30 -25.59
N THR A 3 2.95 33.39 -25.86
CA THR A 3 4.18 33.34 -26.67
C THR A 3 4.51 31.87 -26.95
N SER A 4 4.89 31.55 -28.19
CA SER A 4 5.64 30.34 -28.56
C SER A 4 7.14 30.59 -28.33
N ALA A 5 7.86 29.50 -28.07
CA ALA A 5 9.27 29.42 -27.70
C ALA A 5 10.22 30.31 -28.52
N THR A 6 11.22 30.90 -27.85
CA THR A 6 12.41 31.47 -28.50
C THR A 6 13.65 31.42 -27.61
N CYS A 7 14.77 31.12 -28.30
CA CYS A 7 16.16 31.48 -28.02
C CYS A 7 16.85 30.91 -26.77
N ASN A 8 18.06 30.33 -26.86
CA ASN A 8 19.16 30.83 -27.70
C ASN A 8 20.10 29.74 -28.23
N LYS A 9 20.54 29.97 -29.47
CA LYS A 9 21.58 29.29 -30.25
C LYS A 9 22.95 29.59 -29.63
N CYS A 10 23.86 28.61 -29.60
CA CYS A 10 25.04 28.44 -30.48
C CYS A 10 26.09 29.56 -30.43
N VAL A 11 27.31 29.18 -30.82
CA VAL A 11 28.52 29.99 -31.07
C VAL A 11 29.40 30.02 -29.81
N VAL A 12 30.56 29.36 -29.68
CA VAL A 12 31.68 29.10 -30.60
C VAL A 12 32.36 27.80 -30.14
N SER A 13 32.32 26.72 -30.92
CA SER A 13 33.39 26.26 -31.82
C SER A 13 34.79 26.10 -31.18
N THR A 14 35.10 24.84 -30.85
CA THR A 14 36.32 24.15 -31.27
C THR A 14 37.66 24.90 -31.17
N LEU A 15 38.39 24.74 -30.07
CA LEU A 15 39.86 24.63 -30.06
C LEU A 15 40.30 24.02 -28.72
N CYS A 16 40.57 22.72 -28.69
CA CYS A 16 41.53 22.04 -27.80
C CYS A 16 41.43 20.51 -27.98
N PHE A 17 41.50 20.06 -29.24
CA PHE A 17 42.07 18.74 -29.50
C PHE A 17 43.59 18.89 -29.57
N SER A 18 44.28 17.88 -29.07
CA SER A 18 45.72 17.62 -29.17
C SER A 18 46.67 18.61 -28.48
N ALA A 19 46.90 18.39 -27.19
CA ALA A 19 48.27 18.36 -26.68
C ALA A 19 48.32 17.57 -25.36
N LEU A 20 49.22 16.58 -25.32
CA LEU A 20 49.80 15.96 -24.11
C LEU A 20 48.88 14.95 -23.41
N LEU A 21 48.86 13.64 -23.73
CA LEU A 21 49.96 12.66 -23.65
C LEU A 21 50.98 12.94 -22.54
N LEU A 22 51.13 11.95 -21.66
CA LEU A 22 52.08 11.79 -20.54
C LEU A 22 51.53 12.21 -19.17
N PHE A 23 50.90 11.26 -18.47
CA PHE A 23 51.44 10.72 -17.21
C PHE A 23 50.67 9.44 -16.84
N SER A 24 51.36 8.32 -16.99
CA SER A 24 51.02 7.02 -16.42
C SER A 24 51.36 7.01 -14.93
N THR A 25 50.48 6.43 -14.10
CA THR A 25 50.79 5.45 -13.03
C THR A 25 49.51 4.98 -12.34
N LEU A 26 49.26 3.67 -12.40
CA LEU A 26 48.31 2.95 -11.55
C LEU A 26 48.81 2.96 -10.09
N PRO A 27 47.91 2.75 -9.11
CA PRO A 27 47.89 1.42 -8.54
C PRO A 27 46.49 0.80 -8.43
N ILE A 28 46.56 -0.52 -8.34
CA ILE A 28 45.53 -1.53 -8.48
C ILE A 28 44.51 -1.43 -7.32
N GLY A 29 43.30 -0.98 -7.63
CA GLY A 29 42.13 -1.31 -6.83
C GLY A 29 41.75 -2.77 -7.12
N THR A 30 41.91 -3.66 -6.15
CA THR A 30 41.48 -5.06 -6.28
C THR A 30 39.97 -5.12 -6.48
N ALA A 31 39.55 -5.43 -7.71
CA ALA A 31 38.17 -5.73 -8.01
C ALA A 31 37.77 -7.00 -7.24
N ARG A 32 37.07 -6.84 -6.11
CA ARG A 32 36.39 -7.94 -5.42
C ARG A 32 35.43 -8.57 -6.43
N PRO A 33 35.54 -9.87 -6.77
CA PRO A 33 34.53 -10.50 -7.60
C PRO A 33 33.20 -10.43 -6.84
N LYS A 34 32.27 -9.60 -7.30
CA LYS A 34 30.89 -9.64 -6.83
C LYS A 34 30.35 -11.00 -7.23
N ALA A 35 30.27 -11.91 -6.25
CA ALA A 35 29.48 -13.12 -6.39
C ALA A 35 28.10 -12.70 -6.89
N LYS A 36 27.76 -13.08 -8.13
CA LYS A 36 26.43 -12.86 -8.66
C LYS A 36 25.49 -13.72 -7.82
N VAL A 37 24.84 -13.10 -6.84
CA VAL A 37 23.69 -13.68 -6.15
C VAL A 37 22.69 -14.04 -7.26
N LYS A 38 22.53 -15.34 -7.52
CA LYS A 38 21.56 -15.85 -8.47
C LYS A 38 20.18 -15.57 -7.87
N GLN A 39 19.63 -14.40 -8.19
CA GLN A 39 18.33 -13.95 -7.73
C GLN A 39 17.27 -14.81 -8.40
N ARG A 40 16.90 -15.92 -7.75
CA ARG A 40 15.83 -16.79 -8.19
C ARG A 40 14.51 -16.09 -7.86
N SER A 41 13.98 -15.32 -8.81
CA SER A 41 12.66 -14.70 -8.70
C SER A 41 11.59 -15.79 -8.77
N SER A 42 11.25 -16.41 -7.64
CA SER A 42 10.05 -17.24 -7.60
C SER A 42 8.84 -16.31 -7.54
N ASN A 43 8.03 -16.26 -8.60
CA ASN A 43 6.71 -15.65 -8.57
C ASN A 43 5.81 -16.47 -7.63
N ARG A 44 5.80 -16.11 -6.34
CA ARG A 44 4.83 -16.64 -5.38
C ARG A 44 3.59 -15.76 -5.48
N THR A 45 2.59 -16.21 -6.23
CA THR A 45 1.29 -15.55 -6.27
C THR A 45 0.49 -15.97 -5.04
N VAL A 46 0.14 -15.00 -4.20
CA VAL A 46 -0.75 -15.23 -3.05
C VAL A 46 -2.18 -15.26 -3.58
N ARG A 47 -2.90 -16.35 -3.32
CA ARG A 47 -4.31 -16.51 -3.72
C ARG A 47 -5.20 -16.45 -2.49
N ILE A 48 -6.19 -15.57 -2.53
CA ILE A 48 -7.21 -15.48 -1.50
C ILE A 48 -8.30 -16.50 -1.83
N THR A 49 -8.45 -17.50 -0.96
CA THR A 49 -9.40 -18.60 -1.16
C THR A 49 -10.68 -18.43 -0.36
N LYS A 50 -10.65 -17.61 0.71
CA LYS A 50 -11.80 -17.40 1.58
C LYS A 50 -11.75 -16.02 2.22
N MET A 51 -12.85 -15.29 2.14
CA MET A 51 -13.11 -14.06 2.89
C MET A 51 -14.43 -14.24 3.63
N GLN A 52 -14.45 -13.96 4.93
CA GLN A 52 -15.63 -14.18 5.77
C GLN A 52 -15.67 -13.18 6.92
N CYS A 53 -16.88 -12.78 7.29
CA CYS A 53 -17.15 -12.07 8.54
C CYS A 53 -17.20 -13.10 9.68
N ILE A 54 -16.44 -12.85 10.75
CA ILE A 54 -16.40 -13.70 11.95
C ILE A 54 -16.99 -12.96 13.15
N ASP A 55 -17.28 -13.70 14.22
CA ASP A 55 -17.71 -13.17 15.52
C ASP A 55 -18.95 -12.26 15.44
N THR A 56 -19.91 -12.65 14.60
CA THR A 56 -21.22 -12.01 14.50
C THR A 56 -22.18 -12.58 15.57
N PRO A 57 -23.06 -11.77 16.18
CA PRO A 57 -23.31 -10.35 15.93
C PRO A 57 -22.29 -9.40 16.60
N TYR A 58 -22.05 -8.24 15.98
CA TYR A 58 -21.14 -7.22 16.50
C TYR A 58 -21.80 -6.37 17.59
N LYS A 59 -21.01 -5.91 18.57
CA LYS A 59 -21.53 -5.20 19.75
C LYS A 59 -22.26 -3.88 19.43
N HIS A 60 -21.82 -3.17 18.40
CA HIS A 60 -22.28 -1.81 18.09
C HIS A 60 -22.71 -1.63 16.63
N SER A 61 -22.80 -2.73 15.87
CA SER A 61 -23.18 -2.70 14.47
C SER A 61 -23.92 -3.97 14.09
N THR A 62 -24.76 -3.87 13.07
CA THR A 62 -25.54 -5.00 12.56
C THR A 62 -25.04 -5.33 11.16
N LEU A 63 -24.52 -6.55 10.99
CA LEU A 63 -24.15 -7.06 9.68
C LEU A 63 -25.41 -7.41 8.89
N LYS A 64 -25.65 -6.74 7.77
CA LYS A 64 -26.77 -6.99 6.85
C LYS A 64 -26.37 -7.94 5.72
N HIS A 65 -25.15 -7.80 5.21
CA HIS A 65 -24.63 -8.63 4.14
C HIS A 65 -23.14 -8.93 4.34
N CYS A 66 -22.71 -10.14 4.01
CA CYS A 66 -21.31 -10.52 3.97
C CYS A 66 -21.13 -11.72 3.04
N ALA A 67 -20.69 -11.47 1.80
CA ALA A 67 -20.50 -12.49 0.79
C ALA A 67 -19.22 -12.28 0.00
N MET A 68 -18.54 -13.36 -0.31
CA MET A 68 -17.42 -13.34 -1.24
C MET A 68 -17.98 -13.31 -2.66
N GLU A 69 -17.63 -12.29 -3.44
CA GLU A 69 -18.10 -12.09 -4.80
C GLU A 69 -16.93 -12.12 -5.80
N GLN A 70 -17.17 -12.68 -6.98
CA GLN A 70 -16.17 -12.73 -8.04
C GLN A 70 -16.51 -11.70 -9.11
N PHE A 71 -15.56 -10.82 -9.40
CA PHE A 71 -15.69 -9.78 -10.41
C PHE A 71 -15.41 -10.34 -11.83
N PRO A 72 -15.91 -9.68 -12.89
CA PRO A 72 -15.69 -10.12 -14.27
C PRO A 72 -14.21 -10.17 -14.69
N ASN A 73 -13.35 -9.39 -14.02
CA ASN A 73 -11.90 -9.39 -14.24
C ASN A 73 -11.18 -10.58 -13.55
N GLY A 74 -11.92 -11.48 -12.89
CA GLY A 74 -11.38 -12.63 -12.16
C GLY A 74 -10.94 -12.35 -10.73
N THR A 75 -10.92 -11.08 -10.29
CA THR A 75 -10.62 -10.70 -8.90
C THR A 75 -11.76 -11.14 -7.99
N VAL A 76 -11.45 -11.60 -6.77
CA VAL A 76 -12.46 -11.98 -5.78
C VAL A 76 -12.49 -10.92 -4.69
N GLY A 77 -13.65 -10.34 -4.39
CA GLY A 77 -13.87 -9.35 -3.33
C GLY A 77 -14.80 -9.87 -2.23
N LEU A 78 -14.88 -9.10 -1.14
CA LEU A 78 -15.80 -9.32 -0.03
C LEU A 78 -16.82 -8.19 -0.02
N HIS A 79 -18.06 -8.50 -0.37
CA HIS A 79 -19.18 -7.59 -0.28
C HIS A 79 -19.74 -7.59 1.14
N ILE A 80 -19.62 -6.46 1.82
CA ILE A 80 -20.05 -6.28 3.20
C ILE A 80 -21.03 -5.12 3.26
N SER A 81 -22.13 -5.35 3.97
CA SER A 81 -23.10 -4.32 4.30
C SER A 81 -23.32 -4.29 5.80
N VAL A 82 -22.98 -3.17 6.46
CA VAL A 82 -23.02 -3.00 7.91
C VAL A 82 -23.81 -1.76 8.28
N ASP A 83 -24.75 -1.92 9.19
CA ASP A 83 -25.53 -0.84 9.77
C ASP A 83 -24.95 -0.42 11.13
N ILE A 84 -24.54 0.84 11.27
CA ILE A 84 -23.92 1.38 12.47
C ILE A 84 -24.87 2.42 13.07
N PRO A 85 -25.68 2.06 14.09
CA PRO A 85 -26.73 2.93 14.65
C PRO A 85 -26.19 4.02 15.61
N ILE A 86 -24.88 4.05 15.87
CA ILE A 86 -24.26 4.98 16.83
C ILE A 86 -23.16 5.82 16.18
N VAL A 87 -22.88 6.99 16.75
CA VAL A 87 -21.74 7.83 16.35
C VAL A 87 -20.43 7.23 16.86
N LEU A 88 -19.46 7.02 15.97
CA LEU A 88 -18.15 6.48 16.31
C LEU A 88 -17.11 7.61 16.44
N ASN A 89 -16.65 7.83 17.66
CA ASN A 89 -15.58 8.78 17.99
C ASN A 89 -14.18 8.12 18.04
N TYR A 90 -14.15 6.80 18.06
CA TYR A 90 -12.97 5.98 18.22
C TYR A 90 -13.12 4.73 17.37
N ILE A 91 -12.13 4.47 16.51
CA ILE A 91 -12.12 3.30 15.63
C ILE A 91 -10.75 2.65 15.73
N ALA A 92 -10.69 1.49 16.38
CA ALA A 92 -9.49 0.67 16.42
C ALA A 92 -9.52 -0.35 15.28
N ILE A 93 -8.51 -0.30 14.42
CA ILE A 93 -8.32 -1.26 13.33
C ILE A 93 -7.13 -2.13 13.70
N SER A 94 -7.31 -3.45 13.68
CA SER A 94 -6.23 -4.40 13.87
C SER A 94 -6.27 -5.47 12.81
N ALA A 95 -5.13 -5.84 12.25
CA ALA A 95 -5.02 -7.07 11.49
C ALA A 95 -3.94 -7.97 12.06
N LYS A 96 -4.25 -9.26 12.05
CA LYS A 96 -3.38 -10.34 12.48
C LYS A 96 -3.25 -11.32 11.33
N VAL A 97 -2.03 -11.50 10.85
CA VAL A 97 -1.75 -12.50 9.84
C VAL A 97 -1.34 -13.78 10.54
N HIS A 98 -2.00 -14.89 10.22
CA HIS A 98 -1.63 -16.21 10.75
C HIS A 98 -1.21 -17.09 9.58
N TYR A 99 -0.05 -17.74 9.70
CA TYR A 99 0.38 -18.74 8.74
C TYR A 99 0.01 -20.14 9.26
N LYS A 100 -0.51 -21.01 8.38
CA LYS A 100 -0.81 -22.40 8.72
C LYS A 100 0.13 -23.36 7.99
N TYR A 101 1.07 -23.96 8.71
CA TYR A 101 1.82 -25.15 8.26
C TYR A 101 1.10 -26.43 8.70
N VAL A 102 0.75 -26.52 9.99
CA VAL A 102 0.01 -27.63 10.60
C VAL A 102 -1.03 -27.06 11.58
N THR A 103 -0.59 -26.13 12.43
CA THR A 103 -1.43 -25.27 13.28
C THR A 103 -1.27 -23.81 12.85
N TYR A 104 -2.26 -22.96 13.19
CA TYR A 104 -2.17 -21.52 12.94
C TYR A 104 -1.12 -20.91 13.88
N GLN A 105 0.00 -20.48 13.34
CA GLN A 105 1.01 -19.74 14.07
C GLN A 105 0.92 -18.25 13.70
N PRO A 106 0.98 -17.33 14.68
CA PRO A 106 0.99 -15.89 14.40
C PRO A 106 2.21 -15.56 13.54
N PHE A 107 1.96 -14.92 12.41
CA PHE A 107 3.01 -14.33 11.60
C PHE A 107 3.47 -13.03 12.28
N MET A 108 4.70 -12.58 12.04
CA MET A 108 5.28 -11.36 12.64
C MET A 108 4.62 -10.05 12.18
N ILE A 109 3.41 -10.11 11.62
CA ILE A 109 2.61 -8.95 11.19
C ILE A 109 1.33 -8.94 12.02
N ASP A 110 1.45 -8.45 13.23
CA ASP A 110 0.37 -7.92 14.05
C ASP A 110 0.46 -6.38 13.99
N TRP A 111 -0.58 -5.75 13.45
CA TRP A 111 -0.66 -4.29 13.46
C TRP A 111 -1.98 -3.86 14.06
N SER A 112 -1.94 -2.75 14.78
CA SER A 112 -3.10 -2.08 15.34
C SER A 112 -2.94 -0.59 15.23
N MET A 113 -3.98 0.11 14.83
CA MET A 113 -4.03 1.57 14.82
C MET A 113 -5.36 2.08 15.34
N GLU A 114 -5.33 3.34 15.78
CA GLU A 114 -6.53 4.10 16.08
C GLU A 114 -6.76 5.07 14.91
N TYR A 115 -7.78 4.78 14.11
CA TYR A 115 -8.06 5.48 12.86
C TYR A 115 -8.42 6.95 13.10
N CYS A 116 -9.21 7.27 14.12
CA CYS A 116 -9.65 8.64 14.36
C CYS A 116 -8.48 9.57 14.68
N ARG A 117 -7.51 9.10 15.47
CA ARG A 117 -6.26 9.80 15.76
C ARG A 117 -5.37 9.89 14.54
N ALA A 118 -5.26 8.81 13.76
CA ALA A 118 -4.48 8.79 12.52
C ALA A 118 -5.00 9.86 11.54
N ALA A 119 -6.32 9.92 11.33
CA ALA A 119 -6.96 10.90 10.46
C ALA A 119 -6.84 12.35 10.97
N ARG A 120 -6.82 12.57 12.29
CA ARG A 120 -6.69 13.92 12.90
C ARG A 120 -5.27 14.46 12.92
N VAL A 121 -4.29 13.62 13.27
CA VAL A 121 -2.90 14.05 13.51
C VAL A 121 -2.11 14.13 12.20
N GLY A 122 -2.42 13.29 11.21
CA GLY A 122 -1.75 13.25 9.90
C GLY A 122 -0.31 12.74 9.93
N GLN A 123 0.35 12.70 11.09
CA GLN A 123 1.67 12.10 11.26
C GLN A 123 1.54 10.59 11.45
N LEU A 124 1.78 9.85 10.37
CA LEU A 124 1.64 8.40 10.32
C LEU A 124 3.01 7.73 10.23
N ASN A 125 3.23 6.73 11.09
CA ASN A 125 4.31 5.77 10.88
C ASN A 125 4.12 5.08 9.51
N PRO A 126 5.17 4.58 8.86
CA PRO A 126 5.09 4.01 7.51
C PRO A 126 4.02 2.92 7.37
N THR A 127 3.86 2.05 8.38
CA THR A 127 2.79 1.04 8.44
C THR A 127 1.40 1.69 8.42
N ASN A 128 1.20 2.74 9.21
CA ASN A 128 -0.09 3.43 9.28
C ASN A 128 -0.38 4.18 7.98
N ALA A 129 0.63 4.75 7.33
CA ALA A 129 0.48 5.44 6.06
C ALA A 129 -0.01 4.49 4.95
N VAL A 130 0.54 3.27 4.89
CA VAL A 130 0.08 2.23 3.94
C VAL A 130 -1.38 1.88 4.18
N ILE A 131 -1.76 1.61 5.43
CA ILE A 131 -3.14 1.26 5.74
C ILE A 131 -4.11 2.42 5.50
N MET A 132 -3.73 3.66 5.85
CA MET A 132 -4.59 4.82 5.60
C MET A 132 -4.84 5.01 4.11
N LYS A 133 -3.84 4.75 3.26
CA LYS A 133 -4.01 4.75 1.80
C LYS A 133 -4.96 3.63 1.33
N VAL A 134 -4.85 2.43 1.91
CA VAL A 134 -5.80 1.34 1.61
C VAL A 134 -7.22 1.74 2.02
N ILE A 135 -7.40 2.43 3.14
CA ILE A 135 -8.71 2.92 3.59
C ILE A 135 -9.23 4.01 2.66
N GLU A 136 -8.39 4.95 2.22
CA GLU A 136 -8.75 5.98 1.25
C GLU A 136 -9.25 5.39 -0.08
N GLU A 137 -8.57 4.35 -0.57
CA GLU A 137 -8.90 3.72 -1.85
C GLU A 137 -10.07 2.73 -1.75
N SER A 138 -10.26 2.08 -0.61
CA SER A 138 -11.37 1.15 -0.40
C SER A 138 -12.64 1.85 0.06
N LEU A 139 -12.55 2.69 1.10
CA LEU A 139 -13.69 3.33 1.76
C LEU A 139 -13.59 4.87 1.64
N PRO A 140 -13.64 5.44 0.43
CA PRO A 140 -13.46 6.88 0.23
C PRO A 140 -14.54 7.68 0.96
N ASP A 141 -15.78 7.16 1.04
CA ASP A 141 -16.90 7.81 1.71
C ASP A 141 -16.70 7.94 3.23
N PHE A 142 -15.77 7.17 3.81
CA PHE A 142 -15.43 7.20 5.23
C PHE A 142 -14.02 7.73 5.49
N TYR A 143 -13.32 8.22 4.46
CA TYR A 143 -11.99 8.78 4.58
C TYR A 143 -12.04 10.26 5.01
N TYR A 144 -12.49 10.50 6.25
CA TYR A 144 -12.49 11.82 6.86
C TYR A 144 -12.29 11.71 8.38
N PRO A 145 -11.81 12.77 9.06
CA PRO A 145 -11.61 12.73 10.50
C PRO A 145 -12.91 12.48 11.26
N CYS A 146 -12.87 11.58 12.25
CA CYS A 146 -13.98 11.32 13.15
C CYS A 146 -14.51 12.60 13.82
N PRO A 147 -15.81 12.69 14.16
CA PRO A 147 -16.77 11.58 14.31
C PRO A 147 -17.37 11.07 13.01
N HIS A 148 -17.54 9.75 12.91
CA HIS A 148 -18.37 9.14 11.86
C HIS A 148 -19.82 9.06 12.34
N GLY A 149 -20.74 9.48 11.47
CA GLY A 149 -22.17 9.48 11.74
C GLY A 149 -22.81 8.10 11.70
N VAL A 150 -24.11 8.08 12.00
CA VAL A 150 -24.98 6.92 11.86
C VAL A 150 -25.25 6.65 10.39
N GLY A 151 -25.11 5.40 9.96
CA GLY A 151 -25.39 5.04 8.58
C GLY A 151 -25.17 3.57 8.26
N MET A 152 -25.69 3.19 7.10
CA MET A 152 -25.42 1.92 6.46
C MET A 152 -24.18 2.09 5.57
N VAL A 153 -23.17 1.26 5.83
CA VAL A 153 -21.97 1.12 5.01
C VAL A 153 -22.21 -0.06 4.09
N ASP A 154 -22.33 0.19 2.79
CA ASP A 154 -22.43 -0.86 1.78
C ASP A 154 -21.19 -0.80 0.88
N HIS A 155 -20.30 -1.79 1.01
CA HIS A 155 -19.03 -1.74 0.32
C HIS A 155 -18.52 -3.13 -0.08
N CYS A 156 -17.95 -3.21 -1.29
CA CYS A 156 -17.28 -4.40 -1.77
C CYS A 156 -15.76 -4.23 -1.72
N PHE A 157 -15.15 -4.83 -0.70
CA PHE A 157 -13.72 -4.79 -0.48
C PHE A 157 -13.00 -5.69 -1.49
N LYS A 158 -12.20 -5.08 -2.36
CA LYS A 158 -11.30 -5.80 -3.26
C LYS A 158 -9.95 -5.98 -2.59
N PRO A 159 -9.39 -7.20 -2.57
CA PRO A 159 -8.03 -7.39 -2.10
C PRO A 159 -7.07 -6.68 -3.03
N TYR A 160 -6.13 -5.97 -2.42
CA TYR A 160 -5.05 -5.32 -3.14
C TYR A 160 -4.18 -6.39 -3.83
N GLU A 161 -3.92 -6.25 -5.13
CA GLU A 161 -2.94 -7.09 -5.83
C GLU A 161 -1.53 -6.61 -5.44
N LEU A 162 -0.78 -7.46 -4.73
CA LEU A 162 0.62 -7.25 -4.34
C LEU A 162 1.59 -7.88 -5.35
#